data_AF-M1A8W8-F1
#
_entry.id   AF-M1A8W8-F1
#
_cell.length_a   1.000
_cell.length_b   1.000
_cell.length_c   1.000
_cell.angle_alpha   90.00
_cell.angle_beta   90.00
_cell.angle_gamma   90.00
#
_symmetry.space_group_name_H-M   'P 1'
#
loop_
_entity.id
_entity.type
_entity.pdbx_description
1 polymer ?
#
loop_
_entity_poly.entity_id
_entity_poly.type
_entity_poly.pdbx_seq_one_letter_code
_entity_poly.pdbx_strand_id
1 'polypeptide(L)'
;MMLRDVSSCNTYNYGDALYWDTRYVQEAGSFDWYQCYSALRPYVRHCVSTSSRVLMVGCGNAVMSEDMVKDGYEEIVNVDISTVAIDMMKRKYEDVPQMKYLQMDVRDMSFFPDESFDAVIDKGNAIALPHVLFLVIFHSLTIFFSPHSDLLWDIIWSLM
;
A
#
# COMPACT_ATOMS: atom_id res chain seq x y z
N MET A 1 27.43 -34.40 -20.89
CA MET A 1 26.74 -33.15 -21.25
C MET A 1 25.47 -33.10 -20.40
N MET A 2 25.52 -32.47 -19.23
CA MET A 2 24.33 -32.31 -18.38
C MET A 2 23.52 -31.15 -18.95
N LEU A 3 22.36 -31.43 -19.53
CA LEU A 3 21.32 -30.42 -19.71
C LEU A 3 20.76 -30.14 -18.32
N ARG A 4 21.10 -28.98 -17.75
CA ARG A 4 20.37 -28.42 -16.62
C ARG A 4 18.97 -28.09 -17.14
N ASP A 5 17.99 -28.86 -16.70
CA ASP A 5 16.59 -28.48 -16.84
C ASP A 5 16.39 -27.24 -15.96
N VAL A 6 16.32 -26.08 -16.62
CA VAL A 6 16.08 -24.80 -15.98
C VAL A 6 14.61 -24.80 -15.63
N SER A 7 14.30 -25.24 -14.41
CA SER A 7 12.98 -25.05 -13.79
C SER A 7 12.57 -23.60 -14.03
N SER A 8 11.49 -23.41 -14.77
CA SER A 8 10.89 -22.12 -15.08
C SER A 8 10.78 -21.27 -13.81
N CYS A 9 11.65 -20.28 -13.66
CA CYS A 9 11.43 -19.19 -12.73
C CYS A 9 10.21 -18.45 -13.26
N ASN A 10 9.04 -18.72 -12.70
CA ASN A 10 7.85 -17.95 -12.99
C ASN A 10 8.08 -16.57 -12.35
N THR A 11 8.69 -15.65 -13.10
CA THR A 11 8.97 -14.29 -12.64
C THR A 11 7.64 -13.55 -12.57
N TYR A 12 7.01 -13.59 -11.41
CA TYR A 12 5.78 -12.83 -11.15
C TYR A 12 6.07 -11.33 -11.30
N ASN A 13 5.35 -10.67 -12.21
CA ASN A 13 5.48 -9.23 -12.43
C ASN A 13 4.55 -8.47 -11.48
N TYR A 14 4.98 -8.30 -10.23
CA TYR A 14 4.20 -7.60 -9.20
C TYR A 14 4.00 -6.10 -9.47
N GLY A 15 4.70 -5.52 -10.44
CA GLY A 15 4.50 -4.13 -10.86
C GLY A 15 3.42 -3.96 -11.94
N ASP A 16 2.79 -5.04 -12.39
CA ASP A 16 1.78 -5.06 -13.44
C ASP A 16 0.36 -5.15 -12.83
N ALA A 17 -0.51 -4.23 -13.23
CA ALA A 17 -1.92 -4.22 -12.82
C ALA A 17 -2.63 -5.52 -13.21
N LEU A 18 -2.31 -6.10 -14.38
CA LEU A 18 -2.97 -7.31 -14.88
C LEU A 18 -2.67 -8.53 -14.00
N TYR A 19 -1.48 -8.59 -13.42
CA TYR A 19 -1.12 -9.63 -12.46
C TYR A 19 -2.05 -9.58 -11.24
N TRP A 20 -2.22 -8.38 -10.67
CA TRP A 20 -3.07 -8.17 -9.50
C TRP A 20 -4.56 -8.33 -9.82
N ASP A 21 -5.04 -7.79 -10.93
CA ASP A 21 -6.42 -7.98 -11.38
C ASP A 21 -6.76 -9.47 -11.51
N THR A 22 -5.87 -10.26 -12.13
CA THR A 22 -6.04 -11.71 -12.25
C THR A 22 -6.14 -12.39 -10.88
N ARG A 23 -5.26 -12.00 -9.95
CA ARG A 23 -5.23 -12.54 -8.59
C ARG A 23 -6.52 -12.22 -7.82
N TYR A 24 -6.98 -10.97 -7.86
CA TYR A 24 -8.19 -10.55 -7.14
C TYR A 24 -9.48 -11.12 -7.74
N VAL A 25 -9.51 -11.42 -9.04
CA VAL A 25 -10.63 -12.17 -9.66
C VAL A 25 -10.67 -13.61 -9.15
N GLN A 26 -9.52 -14.26 -8.96
CA GLN A 26 -9.43 -15.66 -8.56
C GLN A 26 -9.61 -15.89 -7.06
N GLU A 27 -9.14 -14.95 -6.23
CA GLU A 27 -9.14 -15.07 -4.77
C GLU A 27 -10.19 -14.11 -4.15
N ALA A 28 -11.43 -14.57 -4.03
CA ALA A 28 -12.59 -13.76 -3.62
C ALA A 28 -12.66 -13.40 -2.11
N GLY A 29 -11.60 -13.65 -1.32
CA GLY A 29 -11.57 -13.39 0.13
C GLY A 29 -10.66 -12.21 0.49
N SER A 30 -11.04 -11.42 1.51
CA SER A 30 -10.15 -10.40 2.09
C SER A 30 -8.84 -11.04 2.56
N PHE A 31 -7.70 -10.50 2.14
CA PHE A 31 -6.39 -11.06 2.41
C PHE A 31 -5.46 -10.02 3.02
N ASP A 32 -5.02 -10.28 4.25
CA ASP A 32 -3.97 -9.52 4.91
C ASP A 32 -2.66 -10.28 4.80
N TRP A 33 -1.73 -9.79 3.98
CA TRP A 33 -0.45 -10.46 3.69
C TRP A 33 0.45 -10.67 4.93
N TYR A 34 0.35 -9.78 5.92
CA TYR A 34 1.26 -9.77 7.08
C TYR A 34 0.50 -9.82 8.41
N GLN A 35 0.34 -8.68 9.07
CA GLN A 35 -0.26 -8.57 10.40
C GLN A 35 -1.62 -7.88 10.32
N CYS A 36 -2.59 -8.35 11.10
CA CYS A 36 -3.85 -7.64 11.27
C CYS A 36 -3.64 -6.30 11.98
N TYR A 37 -4.58 -5.36 11.81
CA TYR A 37 -4.49 -4.05 12.46
C TYR A 37 -4.34 -4.16 13.99
N SER A 38 -4.97 -5.14 14.63
CA SER A 38 -4.88 -5.37 16.08
C SER A 38 -3.44 -5.46 16.61
N ALA A 39 -2.54 -6.10 15.85
CA ALA A 39 -1.12 -6.21 16.19
C ALA A 39 -0.35 -4.91 15.94
N LEU A 40 -0.74 -4.14 14.92
CA LEU A 40 -0.09 -2.89 14.53
C LEU A 40 -0.62 -1.67 15.28
N ARG A 41 -1.82 -1.79 15.87
CA ARG A 41 -2.58 -0.69 16.48
C ARG A 41 -1.76 0.14 17.46
N PRO A 42 -0.96 -0.41 18.40
CA PRO A 42 -0.18 0.41 19.32
C PRO A 42 0.82 1.34 18.61
N TYR A 43 1.43 0.86 17.52
CA TYR A 43 2.39 1.61 16.73
C TYR A 43 1.70 2.66 15.85
N VAL A 44 0.63 2.27 15.17
CA VAL A 44 -0.15 3.18 14.30
C VAL A 44 -0.75 4.31 15.14
N ARG A 45 -1.30 4.01 16.32
CA ARG A 45 -1.83 5.01 17.26
C ARG A 45 -0.77 5.94 17.82
N HIS A 46 0.47 5.47 17.96
CA HIS A 46 1.57 6.28 18.46
C HIS A 46 2.04 7.29 17.40
N CYS A 47 2.01 6.89 16.13
CA CYS A 47 2.60 7.67 15.04
C CYS A 47 1.58 8.48 14.21
N VAL A 48 0.30 8.08 14.19
CA VAL A 48 -0.74 8.67 13.35
C VAL A 48 -1.96 9.03 14.19
N SER A 49 -2.31 10.33 14.20
CA SER A 49 -3.52 10.80 14.86
C SER A 49 -4.77 10.26 14.15
N THR A 50 -5.86 10.06 14.89
CA THR A 50 -7.15 9.67 14.29
C THR A 50 -7.75 10.76 13.41
N SER A 51 -7.38 12.02 13.66
CA SER A 51 -7.75 13.18 12.83
C SER A 51 -6.85 13.39 11.61
N SER A 52 -5.78 12.59 11.46
CA SER A 52 -4.87 12.69 10.32
C SER A 52 -5.56 12.22 9.05
N ARG A 53 -5.30 12.91 7.94
CA ARG A 53 -5.64 12.44 6.60
C ARG A 53 -4.60 11.42 6.14
N VAL A 54 -5.01 10.15 6.07
CA VAL A 54 -4.10 9.02 5.82
C VAL A 54 -4.18 8.55 4.36
N LEU A 55 -3.02 8.33 3.72
CA LEU A 55 -2.91 7.62 2.45
C LEU A 55 -2.47 6.17 2.71
N MET A 56 -3.32 5.21 2.35
CA MET A 56 -3.02 3.78 2.36
C MET A 56 -2.62 3.34 0.95
N VAL A 57 -1.33 3.06 0.73
CA VAL A 57 -0.80 2.65 -0.58
C VAL A 57 -0.79 1.13 -0.74
N GLY A 58 -1.11 0.64 -1.95
CA GLY A 58 -1.22 -0.79 -2.21
C GLY A 58 -2.27 -1.47 -1.34
N CYS A 59 -3.45 -0.84 -1.21
CA CYS A 59 -4.44 -1.26 -0.21
C CYS A 59 -5.02 -2.65 -0.46
N GLY A 60 -4.98 -3.13 -1.71
CA GLY A 60 -5.56 -4.39 -2.12
C GLY A 60 -6.98 -4.57 -1.62
N ASN A 61 -7.23 -5.72 -1.00
CA ASN A 61 -8.50 -6.06 -0.35
C ASN A 61 -8.38 -6.22 1.18
N ALA A 62 -7.35 -5.60 1.75
CA ALA A 62 -7.03 -5.64 3.17
C ALA A 62 -8.11 -4.95 4.03
N VAL A 63 -8.29 -5.42 5.26
CA VAL A 63 -9.28 -4.87 6.21
C VAL A 63 -8.69 -3.82 7.15
N MET A 64 -7.39 -3.49 7.01
CA MET A 64 -6.72 -2.54 7.90
C MET A 64 -7.42 -1.19 7.98
N SER A 65 -7.83 -0.63 6.83
CA SER A 65 -8.51 0.67 6.80
C SER A 65 -9.88 0.62 7.48
N GLU A 66 -10.60 -0.49 7.35
CA GLU A 66 -11.88 -0.69 8.06
C GLU A 66 -11.66 -0.71 9.57
N ASP A 67 -10.65 -1.45 10.04
CA ASP A 67 -10.33 -1.54 11.46
C ASP A 67 -9.81 -0.21 12.02
N MET A 68 -9.07 0.57 11.23
CA MET A 68 -8.68 1.93 11.59
C MET A 68 -9.90 2.84 11.72
N VAL A 69 -10.83 2.83 10.77
CA VAL A 69 -12.06 3.62 10.88
C VAL A 69 -12.86 3.23 12.13
N LYS A 70 -12.96 1.92 12.44
CA LYS A 70 -13.57 1.45 13.68
C LYS A 70 -12.82 1.91 14.95
N ASP A 71 -11.51 2.15 14.87
CA ASP A 71 -10.70 2.73 15.95
C ASP A 71 -10.72 4.27 15.98
N GLY A 72 -11.52 4.90 15.12
CA GLY A 72 -11.82 6.33 15.14
C GLY A 72 -11.10 7.18 14.11
N TYR A 73 -10.37 6.58 13.15
CA TYR A 73 -9.73 7.34 12.07
C TYR A 73 -10.78 7.94 11.13
N GLU A 74 -10.64 9.22 10.81
CA GLU A 74 -11.70 10.02 10.18
C GLU A 74 -11.59 10.10 8.65
N GLU A 75 -10.38 10.07 8.09
CA GLU A 75 -10.16 10.14 6.64
C GLU A 75 -9.02 9.23 6.19
N ILE A 76 -9.37 8.18 5.44
CA ILE A 76 -8.41 7.25 4.83
C ILE A 76 -8.65 7.18 3.32
N VAL A 77 -7.64 7.54 2.54
CA VAL A 77 -7.63 7.36 1.08
C VAL A 77 -6.81 6.12 0.76
N ASN A 78 -7.45 5.16 0.10
CA ASN A 78 -6.87 3.88 -0.26
C ASN A 78 -6.56 3.89 -1.76
N VAL A 79 -5.33 3.54 -2.12
CA VAL A 79 -4.90 3.44 -3.51
C VAL A 79 -4.33 2.07 -3.84
N ASP A 80 -4.63 1.59 -5.03
CA ASP A 80 -4.07 0.36 -5.59
C ASP A 80 -4.00 0.48 -7.11
N ILE A 81 -3.03 -0.22 -7.72
CA ILE A 81 -2.85 -0.25 -9.16
C ILE A 81 -3.97 -1.09 -9.84
N SER A 82 -4.54 -2.05 -9.10
CA SER A 82 -5.59 -2.95 -9.55
C SER A 82 -6.96 -2.27 -9.57
N THR A 83 -7.57 -2.22 -10.76
CA THR A 83 -8.94 -1.73 -10.92
C THR A 83 -9.94 -2.67 -10.23
N VAL A 84 -9.68 -3.98 -10.28
CA VAL A 84 -10.53 -5.00 -9.68
C VAL A 84 -10.59 -4.85 -8.16
N ALA A 85 -9.43 -4.66 -7.51
CA ALA A 85 -9.38 -4.44 -6.07
C ALA A 85 -10.15 -3.19 -5.66
N ILE A 86 -9.90 -2.08 -6.36
CA ILE A 86 -10.57 -0.81 -6.07
C ILE A 86 -12.08 -0.90 -6.24
N ASP A 87 -12.56 -1.50 -7.33
CA ASP A 87 -14.01 -1.64 -7.56
C ASP A 87 -14.67 -2.55 -6.54
N MET A 88 -14.00 -3.65 -6.15
CA MET A 88 -14.48 -4.53 -5.09
C MET A 88 -14.60 -3.78 -3.76
N MET A 89 -13.58 -3.02 -3.37
CA MET A 89 -13.55 -2.33 -2.09
C MET A 89 -14.48 -1.12 -2.05
N LYS A 90 -14.63 -0.39 -3.16
CA LYS A 90 -15.66 0.64 -3.33
C LYS A 90 -17.06 0.09 -3.07
N ARG A 91 -17.41 -1.05 -3.66
CA ARG A 91 -18.72 -1.69 -3.43
C ARG A 91 -18.88 -2.19 -2.00
N LYS A 92 -17.81 -2.76 -1.42
CA LYS A 92 -17.85 -3.31 -0.06
C LYS A 92 -18.07 -2.23 1.00
N TYR A 93 -17.54 -1.02 0.78
CA TYR A 93 -17.55 0.07 1.76
C TYR A 93 -18.19 1.35 1.22
N GLU A 94 -19.16 1.23 0.31
CA GLU A 94 -19.86 2.37 -0.29
C GLU A 94 -20.52 3.28 0.76
N ASP A 95 -21.01 2.67 1.85
CA ASP A 95 -21.67 3.36 2.97
C ASP A 95 -20.69 3.86 4.07
N VAL A 96 -19.37 3.76 3.85
CA VAL A 96 -18.35 4.20 4.82
C VAL A 96 -17.64 5.45 4.31
N PRO A 97 -18.17 6.67 4.58
CA PRO A 97 -17.66 7.91 3.98
C PRO A 97 -16.22 8.27 4.39
N GLN A 98 -15.72 7.71 5.50
CA GLN A 98 -14.34 7.87 5.95
C GLN A 98 -13.33 7.18 5.01
N MET A 99 -13.76 6.20 4.22
CA MET A 99 -12.88 5.45 3.32
C MET A 99 -13.13 5.82 1.87
N LYS A 100 -12.09 6.37 1.24
CA LYS A 100 -12.08 6.66 -0.20
C LYS A 100 -11.18 5.64 -0.89
N TYR A 101 -11.54 5.23 -2.10
CA TYR A 101 -10.77 4.28 -2.89
C TYR A 101 -10.51 4.85 -4.29
N LEU A 102 -9.25 4.88 -4.72
CA LEU A 102 -8.83 5.43 -6.00
C LEU A 102 -7.85 4.47 -6.68
N GLN A 103 -8.09 4.19 -7.96
CA GLN A 103 -7.11 3.43 -8.74
C GLN A 103 -5.95 4.34 -9.10
N MET A 104 -4.73 3.94 -8.72
CA MET A 104 -3.54 4.76 -8.92
C MET A 104 -2.28 3.88 -8.86
N ASP A 105 -1.30 4.23 -9.69
CA ASP A 105 0.05 3.71 -9.55
C ASP A 105 0.81 4.57 -8.55
N VAL A 106 1.35 3.99 -7.47
CA VAL A 106 2.10 4.74 -6.45
C VAL A 106 3.35 5.44 -7.02
N ARG A 107 3.84 5.00 -8.19
CA ARG A 107 4.96 5.64 -8.90
C ARG A 107 4.55 6.94 -9.58
N ASP A 108 3.26 7.17 -9.76
CA ASP A 108 2.68 8.40 -10.31
C ASP A 108 1.49 8.87 -9.45
N MET A 109 1.80 9.66 -8.42
CA MET A 109 0.83 10.25 -7.51
C MET A 109 0.58 11.74 -7.79
N SER A 110 0.88 12.20 -9.00
CA SER A 110 0.75 13.62 -9.42
C SER A 110 -0.68 14.17 -9.34
N PHE A 111 -1.68 13.30 -9.20
CA PHE A 111 -3.07 13.65 -8.94
C PHE A 111 -3.25 14.38 -7.59
N PHE A 112 -2.46 14.05 -6.57
CA PHE A 112 -2.55 14.69 -5.26
C PHE A 112 -1.65 15.92 -5.19
N PRO A 113 -2.13 17.03 -4.58
CA PRO A 113 -1.25 18.13 -4.22
C PRO A 113 -0.17 17.67 -3.25
N ASP A 114 1.00 18.32 -3.31
CA ASP A 114 2.04 18.17 -2.30
C ASP A 114 1.49 18.44 -0.90
N GLU A 115 2.03 17.74 0.10
CA GLU A 115 1.65 17.89 1.52
C GLU A 115 0.14 17.71 1.80
N SER A 116 -0.58 16.98 0.94
CA SER A 116 -2.02 16.75 1.11
C SER A 116 -2.38 15.65 2.11
N PHE A 117 -1.40 14.92 2.63
CA PHE A 117 -1.59 13.82 3.59
C PHE A 117 -0.67 14.01 4.80
N ASP A 118 -1.21 13.78 5.99
CA ASP A 118 -0.45 13.87 7.25
C ASP A 118 0.34 12.58 7.52
N ALA A 119 -0.12 11.46 6.96
CA ALA A 119 0.52 10.17 7.08
C ALA A 119 0.32 9.31 5.83
N VAL A 120 1.35 8.56 5.47
CA VAL A 120 1.27 7.47 4.50
C VAL A 120 1.49 6.15 5.23
N ILE A 121 0.70 5.14 4.90
CA ILE A 121 0.86 3.78 5.38
C ILE A 121 1.05 2.87 4.18
N ASP A 122 2.19 2.19 4.15
CA ASP A 122 2.45 1.06 3.28
C ASP A 122 2.41 -0.22 4.13
N LYS A 123 1.49 -1.12 3.79
CA LYS A 123 1.39 -2.45 4.40
C LYS A 123 1.76 -3.52 3.37
N GLY A 124 2.91 -3.36 2.71
CA GLY A 124 3.55 -4.43 1.94
C GLY A 124 3.66 -4.24 0.44
N ASN A 125 3.80 -3.01 -0.05
CA ASN A 125 4.13 -2.72 -1.45
C ASN A 125 5.65 -2.68 -1.73
N ALA A 126 6.49 -3.08 -0.78
CA ALA A 126 7.91 -3.30 -1.04
C ALA A 126 8.10 -4.63 -1.79
N ILE A 127 8.36 -4.51 -3.10
CA ILE A 127 8.92 -5.55 -3.97
C ILE A 127 9.92 -6.45 -3.19
N ALA A 128 9.62 -7.76 -3.18
CA ALA A 128 10.59 -8.86 -3.17
C ALA A 128 11.70 -8.88 -2.10
N LEU A 129 11.40 -8.69 -0.82
CA LEU A 129 12.25 -9.25 0.25
C LEU A 129 11.42 -10.12 1.19
N PRO A 130 11.75 -11.42 1.35
CA PRO A 130 11.12 -12.22 2.38
C PRO A 130 11.57 -11.63 3.72
N HIS A 131 10.60 -11.29 4.58
CA HIS A 131 10.79 -10.90 5.98
C HIS A 131 11.03 -9.42 6.35
N VAL A 132 10.33 -8.41 5.82
CA VAL A 132 10.19 -7.15 6.58
C VAL A 132 8.86 -6.44 6.29
N LEU A 133 8.03 -6.26 7.32
CA LEU A 133 6.93 -5.29 7.33
C LEU A 133 7.54 -3.89 7.47
N PHE A 134 7.57 -3.11 6.39
CA PHE A 134 7.96 -1.70 6.45
C PHE A 134 6.71 -0.82 6.59
N LEU A 135 6.30 -0.55 7.83
CA LEU A 135 5.40 0.58 8.11
C LEU A 135 6.23 1.86 7.96
N VAL A 136 6.28 2.43 6.75
CA VAL A 136 6.94 3.73 6.55
C VAL A 136 5.90 4.82 6.71
N ILE A 137 5.89 5.46 7.88
CA ILE A 137 5.05 6.64 8.15
C ILE A 137 5.88 7.87 7.85
N PHE A 138 5.60 8.52 6.72
CA PHE A 138 6.11 9.86 6.42
C PHE A 138 5.17 10.91 7.01
N HIS A 139 5.73 11.96 7.63
CA HIS A 139 4.95 13.03 8.28
C HIS A 139 4.69 14.27 7.39
N SER A 140 5.07 14.22 6.12
CA SER A 140 4.65 15.14 5.06
C SER A 140 5.29 14.59 3.79
N LEU A 141 4.50 14.41 2.72
CA LEU A 141 5.03 13.91 1.45
C LEU A 141 5.70 15.07 0.70
N THR A 142 6.99 15.32 0.93
CA THR A 142 7.78 16.06 -0.06
C THR A 142 8.14 15.09 -1.17
N ILE A 143 7.40 15.14 -2.28
CA ILE A 143 7.59 14.28 -3.43
C ILE A 143 8.91 14.68 -4.13
N PHE A 144 10.00 13.96 -3.84
CA PHE A 144 11.21 14.01 -4.67
C PHE A 144 11.16 12.89 -5.71
N PHE A 145 10.87 13.23 -6.96
CA PHE A 145 11.23 12.39 -8.11
C PHE A 145 12.29 13.12 -8.93
N SER A 146 13.56 12.74 -8.77
CA SER A 146 14.58 13.01 -9.78
C SER A 146 14.56 11.86 -10.79
N PRO A 147 14.42 12.13 -12.11
CA PRO A 147 14.39 11.07 -13.13
C PRO A 147 15.76 10.41 -13.37
N HIS A 148 16.80 10.83 -12.65
CA HIS A 148 18.12 10.22 -12.70
C HIS A 148 18.75 10.21 -11.31
N SER A 149 18.66 9.09 -10.59
CA SER A 149 19.69 8.60 -9.65
C SER A 149 19.13 7.52 -8.71
N ASP A 150 19.94 6.49 -8.48
CA ASP A 150 19.80 5.47 -7.42
C ASP A 150 19.98 6.05 -5.99
N LEU A 151 19.51 7.28 -5.75
CA LEU A 151 19.73 8.06 -4.51
C LEU A 151 18.62 7.89 -3.46
N LEU A 152 17.55 7.14 -3.76
CA LEU A 152 16.50 6.78 -2.79
C LEU A 152 17.02 5.88 -1.65
N TRP A 153 18.14 5.19 -1.88
CA TRP A 153 18.79 4.36 -0.87
C TRP A 153 19.72 5.13 0.08
N ASP A 154 20.25 6.29 -0.33
CA ASP A 154 21.22 7.05 0.47
C ASP A 154 20.56 7.94 1.52
N ILE A 155 19.30 8.37 1.31
CA ILE A 155 18.55 9.14 2.31
C ILE A 155 18.13 8.26 3.50
N ILE A 156 17.89 6.97 3.26
CA ILE A 156 17.51 6.00 4.30
C ILE A 156 18.68 5.73 5.27
N TRP A 157 19.93 5.87 4.82
CA TRP A 157 21.13 5.69 5.67
C TRP A 157 21.64 6.96 6.34
N SER A 158 21.27 8.16 5.88
CA SER A 158 21.79 9.41 6.45
C SER A 158 21.05 9.88 7.73
N LEU A 159 19.99 9.19 8.15
CA LEU A 159 19.21 9.50 9.34
C LEU A 159 19.26 8.40 10.41
N MET A 160 20.23 7.47 10.31
CA MET A 160 20.75 6.69 11.44
C MET A 160 22.10 7.24 11.87
#